data_AF-A0A7V1BVB1-F1
#
_entry.id   AF-A0A7V1BVB1-F1
#
_cell.length_a   1.000
_cell.length_b   1.000
_cell.length_c   1.000
_cell.angle_alpha   90.00
_cell.angle_beta   90.00
_cell.angle_gamma   90.00
#
_symmetry.space_group_name_H-M   'P 1'
#
loop_
_entity.id
_entity.type
_entity.pdbx_description
1 polymer ?
#
loop_
_entity_poly.entity_id
_entity_poly.type
_entity_poly.pdbx_seq_one_letter_code
_entity_poly.pdbx_strand_id
1 'polypeptide(L)' 'VKLFKKIIPGRPAGIGRVIVDEAIRTKSQIIMIGAERKRRVGERFFGRTVEYVLRKAPCKVLVVAEEKVLEPEEQTGE' A
#
# COMPACT_ATOMS: atom_id res chain seq x y z
N VAL A 1 13.71 15.48 -7.52
CA VAL A 1 13.59 14.95 -6.14
C VAL A 1 14.71 13.95 -5.91
N LYS A 2 15.46 14.06 -4.79
CA LYS A 2 16.52 13.09 -4.46
C LYS A 2 15.91 11.94 -3.65
N LEU A 3 16.05 10.72 -4.14
CA LEU A 3 15.56 9.51 -3.46
C LEU A 3 16.68 8.92 -2.60
N PHE A 4 16.36 8.65 -1.33
CA PHE A 4 17.23 7.90 -0.43
C PHE A 4 16.61 6.53 -0.20
N LYS A 5 17.26 5.48 -0.73
CA LYS A 5 16.80 4.10 -0.53
C LYS A 5 17.23 3.63 0.85
N LYS A 6 16.28 3.16 1.65
CA LYS A 6 16.53 2.46 2.91
C LYS A 6 15.74 1.16 2.93
N ILE A 7 16.41 0.07 3.30
CA ILE A 7 15.78 -1.26 3.44
C ILE A 7 15.66 -1.55 4.93
N ILE A 8 14.46 -1.97 5.36
CA ILE A 8 14.19 -2.34 6.74
C ILE A 8 13.58 -3.74 6.73
N PRO A 9 14.21 -4.73 7.38
CA PRO A 9 13.69 -6.09 7.41
C PRO A 9 12.43 -6.18 8.28
N GLY A 10 11.53 -7.10 7.94
CA GLY A 10 10.30 -7.36 8.70
C GLY A 10 9.68 -8.69 8.34
N ARG A 11 8.85 -9.24 9.24
CA ARG A 11 8.06 -10.45 8.96
C ARG A 11 6.80 -10.08 8.17
N PRO A 12 6.27 -10.96 7.29
CA PRO A 12 5.10 -10.65 6.46
C PRO A 12 3.87 -10.13 7.25
N ALA A 13 3.59 -10.69 8.44
CA ALA A 13 2.48 -10.24 9.28
C ALA A 13 2.73 -8.90 10.01
N GLY A 14 3.98 -8.43 10.09
CA GLY A 14 4.39 -7.27 10.87
C GLY A 14 4.81 -6.05 10.04
N ILE A 15 4.73 -6.10 8.71
CA ILE A 15 5.20 -5.03 7.82
C ILE A 15 4.51 -3.69 8.13
N GLY A 16 3.21 -3.70 8.42
CA GLY A 16 2.48 -2.48 8.80
C GLY A 16 3.08 -1.79 10.02
N ARG A 17 3.51 -2.55 11.04
CA ARG A 17 4.18 -2.02 12.23
C ARG A 17 5.55 -1.43 11.88
N VAL A 18 6.33 -2.12 11.05
CA VAL A 18 7.65 -1.64 10.62
C VAL A 18 7.55 -0.27 9.92
N ILE A 19 6.55 -0.09 9.05
CA ILE A 19 6.31 1.18 8.37
C ILE A 19 5.95 2.29 9.37
N VAL A 20 5.05 2.01 10.32
CA VAL A 20 4.61 2.97 11.34
C VAL A 20 5.75 3.36 12.28
N ASP A 21 6.52 2.38 12.78
CA ASP A 21 7.66 2.62 13.66
C ASP A 21 8.73 3.48 12.96
N GLU A 22 9.00 3.22 11.68
CA GLU A 22 9.94 4.01 10.90
C GLU A 22 9.45 5.45 10.72
N ALA A 23 8.16 5.65 10.41
CA ALA A 23 7.57 6.97 10.26
C ALA A 23 7.63 7.79 11.56
N ILE A 24 7.44 7.14 12.71
CA ILE A 24 7.64 7.76 14.03
C ILE A 24 9.11 8.17 14.20
N ARG A 25 10.04 7.23 13.94
CA ARG A 25 11.48 7.45 14.10
C ARG A 25 12.01 8.59 13.25
N THR A 26 11.50 8.75 12.03
CA THR A 26 11.89 9.83 11.10
C THR A 26 11.06 11.09 11.20
N LYS A 27 10.02 11.12 12.06
CA LYS A 27 9.04 12.20 12.16
C LYS A 27 8.43 12.56 10.79
N SER A 28 8.08 11.52 10.03
CA SER A 28 7.53 11.69 8.68
C SER A 28 6.21 12.45 8.71
N GLN A 29 6.06 13.42 7.81
CA GLN A 29 4.80 14.18 7.66
C GLN A 29 3.78 13.48 6.75
N ILE A 30 4.26 12.58 5.89
CA ILE A 30 3.43 11.79 4.99
C ILE A 30 4.02 10.38 4.81
N ILE A 31 3.15 9.38 4.73
CA ILE A 31 3.46 8.02 4.26
C ILE A 31 2.77 7.86 2.91
N MET A 32 3.53 7.55 1.85
CA MET A 32 2.96 7.10 0.58
C MET A 32 3.03 5.57 0.53
N ILE A 33 1.91 4.94 0.22
CA ILE A 33 1.83 3.48 0.14
C ILE A 33 1.01 3.05 -1.08
N GLY A 34 1.51 2.06 -1.81
CA GLY A 34 0.79 1.43 -2.90
C GLY A 34 -0.27 0.47 -2.36
N ALA A 35 -1.44 0.42 -3.01
CA ALA A 35 -2.48 -0.55 -2.73
C ALA A 35 -3.00 -1.18 -4.03
N GLU A 36 -3.13 -2.50 -4.05
CA GLU A 36 -3.84 -3.20 -5.11
C GLU A 36 -5.34 -2.94 -5.00
N ARG A 37 -5.99 -2.56 -6.11
CA ARG A 37 -7.43 -2.36 -6.16
C ARG A 37 -8.13 -3.72 -6.20
N LYS A 38 -8.77 -4.14 -5.10
CA LYS A 38 -9.59 -5.36 -5.10
C LYS A 38 -10.97 -5.07 -5.71
N ARG A 39 -11.33 -5.82 -6.76
CA ARG A 39 -12.54 -5.58 -7.59
C ARG A 39 -13.85 -6.13 -7.00
N ARG A 40 -13.82 -6.91 -5.92
CA ARG A 40 -15.04 -7.52 -5.36
C ARG A 40 -15.64 -6.69 -4.24
N VAL A 41 -16.89 -6.28 -4.44
CA VAL A 41 -17.76 -5.69 -3.40
C VAL A 41 -17.93 -6.73 -2.28
N GLY A 42 -17.45 -6.40 -1.07
CA GLY A 42 -17.53 -7.28 0.11
C GLY A 42 -16.18 -7.78 0.64
N GLU A 43 -15.08 -7.66 -0.10
CA GLU A 43 -13.73 -7.90 0.42
C GLU A 43 -13.11 -6.60 0.96
N ARG A 44 -12.14 -6.72 1.89
CA ARG A 44 -11.38 -5.56 2.38
C ARG A 44 -10.81 -4.78 1.19
N PHE A 45 -11.22 -3.51 1.07
CA PHE A 45 -10.73 -2.58 0.03
C PHE A 45 -9.19 -2.49 -0.02
N PHE A 46 -8.53 -2.78 1.10
CA PHE A 46 -7.07 -2.73 1.25
C PHE A 46 -6.51 -4.05 1.82
N GLY A 47 -5.26 -4.38 1.46
CA GLY A 47 -4.51 -5.46 2.10
C GLY A 47 -4.18 -5.17 3.57
N ARG A 48 -3.82 -6.22 4.33
CA ARG A 48 -3.53 -6.12 5.78
C ARG A 48 -2.52 -5.03 6.14
N THR A 49 -1.48 -4.86 5.33
CA THR A 49 -0.44 -3.84 5.55
C THR A 49 -1.00 -2.43 5.43
N VAL A 50 -1.72 -2.15 4.34
CA VAL A 50 -2.31 -0.83 4.09
C VAL A 50 -3.35 -0.50 5.16
N GLU A 51 -4.21 -1.46 5.51
CA GLU A 51 -5.19 -1.27 6.58
C GLU A 51 -4.53 -0.97 7.94
N TYR A 52 -3.45 -1.67 8.29
CA TYR A 52 -2.70 -1.42 9.53
C TYR A 52 -2.12 0.00 9.53
N VAL A 53 -1.49 0.41 8.43
CA VAL A 53 -0.88 1.75 8.31
C VAL A 53 -1.96 2.83 8.42
N LEU A 54 -3.08 2.71 7.70
CA LEU A 54 -4.18 3.67 7.77
C LEU A 54 -4.75 3.84 9.19
N ARG A 55 -4.80 2.76 9.97
CA ARG A 55 -5.32 2.79 11.35
C ARG A 55 -4.32 3.34 12.37
N LYS A 56 -3.02 3.28 12.11
CA LYS A 56 -1.96 3.48 13.12
C LYS A 56 -0.91 4.53 12.77
N ALA A 57 -0.92 5.07 11.54
CA ALA A 57 0.06 6.05 11.12
C ALA A 57 0.02 7.31 12.01
N PRO A 58 1.19 7.87 12.36
CA PRO A 58 1.27 9.11 13.14
C PRO A 58 1.01 10.37 12.29
N CYS A 59 0.81 10.20 10.98
CA CYS A 59 0.76 11.30 10.02
C CYS A 59 -0.16 10.96 8.84
N LYS A 60 -0.26 11.88 7.88
CA LYS A 60 -1.12 11.72 6.70
C LYS A 60 -0.66 10.53 5.87
N VAL A 61 -1.60 9.76 5.34
CA VAL A 61 -1.32 8.62 4.46
C VAL A 61 -1.89 8.91 3.08
N LEU A 62 -1.04 8.86 2.06
CA LEU A 62 -1.44 8.91 0.66
C LEU A 62 -1.42 7.49 0.11
N VAL A 63 -2.61 6.98 -0.22
CA VAL A 63 -2.75 5.67 -0.86
C VAL A 63 -2.75 5.87 -2.37
N VAL A 64 -1.82 5.20 -3.04
CA VAL A 64 -1.74 5.18 -4.50
C VAL A 64 -2.28 3.83 -4.98
N ALA A 65 -3.36 3.86 -5.75
CA ALA A 65 -3.94 2.67 -6.35
C ALA A 65 -3.75 2.73 -7.86
N GLU A 66 -3.23 1.66 -8.45
CA GLU A 66 -3.15 1.54 -9.90
C GLU A 66 -4.50 1.11 -10.47
N GLU A 67 -4.89 1.75 -11.57
CA GLU A 67 -5.96 1.27 -12.42
C GLU A 67 -5.38 0.19 -13.32
N LYS A 68 -5.81 -1.07 -13.12
CA LYS A 68 -5.53 -2.10 -14.12
C LYS A 68 -6.24 -1.69 -15.41
N VAL A 69 -5.47 -1.26 -16.42
CA VAL A 69 -5.93 -1.20 -17.80
C VAL A 69 -6.47 -2.58 -18.15
N LEU A 70 -7.73 -2.64 -18.55
CA LEU A 70 -8.33 -3.87 -19.04
C LEU A 70 -7.74 -4.10 -20.43
N GLU A 71 -6.87 -5.10 -20.57
CA GLU A 71 -6.59 -5.64 -21.89
C GLU A 71 -7.91 -6.24 -22.41
N PRO A 72 -8.41 -5.83 -23.59
CA PRO A 72 -9.62 -6.41 -24.15
C PRO A 72 -9.39 -7.91 -24.35
N GLU A 73 -10.28 -8.73 -23.80
CA GLU A 73 -10.26 -10.17 -24.05
C GLU A 73 -10.44 -10.40 -25.56
N GLU A 74 -9.44 -11.00 -26.20
CA GLU A 74 -9.55 -11.43 -27.60
C GLU A 74 -10.70 -12.43 -27.69
N GLN A 75 -11.81 -12.01 -28.31
CA GLN A 75 -12.88 -12.91 -28.72
C GLN A 75 -12.31 -13.85 -29.77
N THR A 76 -11.86 -15.03 -29.34
CA THR A 76 -11.70 -16.18 -30.23
C THR A 76 -13.10 -16.59 -30.65
N GLY A 77 -13.53 -16.09 -31.81
CA GLY A 77 -14.76 -16.52 -32.46
C GLY A 77 -14.63 -17.97 -32.93
N GLU A 78 -15.69 -18.74 -32.69
CA GLU A 78 -16.07 -19.89 -33.52
C GLU A 78 -16.52 -19.44 -34.92
#